data_AF-A0A812QBZ1-F1
#
_entry.id   AF-A0A812QBZ1-F1
#
_cell.length_a   1.000
_cell.length_b   1.000
_cell.length_c   1.000
_cell.angle_alpha   90.00
_cell.angle_beta   90.00
_cell.angle_gamma   90.00
#
_symmetry.space_group_name_H-M   'P 1'
#
loop_
_entity.id
_entity.type
_entity.pdbx_description
1 polymer ?
#
loop_
_entity_poly.entity_id
_entity_poly.type
_entity_poly.pdbx_seq_one_letter_code
_entity_poly.pdbx_strand_id
1 'polypeptide(L)'
;MSRCLPRSSAAQAELDASPLFDAAGAAPMLFPMYTVAAEVLLEMTEIRPHEELKVRGDLVIFDIDKGNALFVSHQWVAEQHPDPEFRQMSILQNALRHLMTSSSFVPLDQITESLVLRAKPLSMRVFQSSPLFIWYDYFSCPQLEIRDVRTMDCSDGSQQDDCINSIAAYVETCRFFLALCPVIDSPTEDKVFSARTWSCRGWCRMERAARELSMHDTWILVQSSASIELVGTAMSFPSASVGEGEFTVAADRDKLAPLVQQLLKRKLLLCLQKRELPAYRRLLNLQAVHLRGLAAEPIRDLVPGFPARAMGGHSAAAESFLHQNMLTTVSGADNAGWRPLHYAALSGNVDVVEGLLRRRANPNQRTSKD
;
A
#
# COMPACT_ATOMS: atom_id res chain seq x y z
N MET A 1 -30.20 -32.15 2.55
CA MET A 1 -30.91 -31.11 1.79
C MET A 1 -30.03 -29.89 1.70
N SER A 2 -29.33 -29.73 0.57
CA SER A 2 -28.53 -28.55 0.25
C SER A 2 -29.44 -27.34 0.13
N ARG A 3 -29.45 -26.45 1.13
CA ARG A 3 -30.03 -25.12 0.94
C ARG A 3 -29.02 -24.32 0.14
N CYS A 4 -29.32 -24.16 -1.15
CA CYS A 4 -28.65 -23.23 -2.05
C CYS A 4 -28.53 -21.86 -1.37
N LEU A 5 -27.33 -21.30 -1.30
CA LEU A 5 -27.21 -19.85 -1.23
C LEU A 5 -27.63 -19.32 -2.62
N PRO A 6 -28.68 -18.49 -2.71
CA PRO A 6 -29.20 -18.04 -3.99
C PRO A 6 -28.16 -17.21 -4.76
N ARG A 7 -28.25 -17.24 -6.10
CA ARG A 7 -27.49 -16.37 -7.03
C ARG A 7 -27.58 -14.87 -6.70
N SER A 8 -28.48 -14.47 -5.78
CA SER A 8 -28.63 -13.11 -5.27
C SER A 8 -27.53 -12.67 -4.31
N SER A 9 -26.68 -13.56 -3.77
CA SER A 9 -25.73 -13.17 -2.71
C SER A 9 -24.62 -12.22 -3.18
N ALA A 10 -24.10 -12.36 -4.41
CA ALA A 10 -23.03 -11.48 -4.90
C ALA A 10 -23.51 -10.04 -5.18
N ALA A 11 -24.71 -9.91 -5.75
CA ALA A 11 -25.34 -8.60 -5.95
C ALA A 11 -25.78 -7.96 -4.61
N GLN A 12 -26.26 -8.78 -3.68
CA GLN A 12 -26.58 -8.32 -2.32
C GLN A 12 -25.31 -7.89 -1.57
N ALA A 13 -24.22 -8.64 -1.67
CA ALA A 13 -22.95 -8.28 -1.04
C ALA A 13 -22.35 -6.98 -1.59
N GLU A 14 -22.56 -6.64 -2.86
CA GLU A 14 -22.20 -5.33 -3.41
C GLU A 14 -23.05 -4.21 -2.80
N LEU A 15 -24.38 -4.39 -2.79
CA LEU A 15 -25.33 -3.44 -2.19
C LEU A 15 -25.04 -3.22 -0.69
N ASP A 16 -24.66 -4.27 0.01
CA ASP A 16 -24.33 -4.23 1.43
C ASP A 16 -22.90 -3.66 1.67
N ALA A 17 -21.97 -3.82 0.72
CA ALA A 17 -20.60 -3.33 0.83
C ALA A 17 -20.46 -1.83 0.59
N SER A 18 -21.27 -1.20 -0.28
CA SER A 18 -21.23 0.25 -0.52
C SER A 18 -21.38 1.10 0.75
N PRO A 19 -22.43 0.94 1.58
CA PRO A 19 -22.55 1.71 2.82
C PRO A 19 -21.46 1.36 3.83
N LEU A 20 -20.96 0.12 3.83
CA LEU A 20 -19.83 -0.29 4.68
C LEU A 20 -18.51 0.34 4.23
N PHE A 21 -18.30 0.53 2.92
CA PHE A 21 -17.14 1.20 2.35
C PHE A 21 -17.10 2.68 2.73
N ASP A 22 -18.23 3.37 2.59
CA ASP A 22 -18.36 4.76 3.00
C ASP A 22 -18.14 4.90 4.52
N ALA A 23 -18.71 4.00 5.32
CA ALA A 23 -18.53 3.96 6.76
C ALA A 23 -17.11 3.57 7.22
N ALA A 24 -16.32 2.88 6.38
CA ALA A 24 -14.95 2.52 6.72
C ALA A 24 -14.01 3.74 6.79
N GLY A 25 -14.43 4.89 6.24
CA GLY A 25 -13.72 6.18 6.28
C GLY A 25 -12.40 6.17 5.52
N ALA A 26 -12.02 7.27 4.88
CA ALA A 26 -10.67 7.39 4.29
C ALA A 26 -9.59 7.40 5.37
N ALA A 27 -8.33 7.19 4.98
CA ALA A 27 -7.22 7.51 5.88
C ALA A 27 -7.32 9.00 6.29
N PRO A 28 -7.04 9.35 7.55
CA PRO A 28 -7.22 10.71 8.04
C PRO A 28 -6.20 11.66 7.39
N MET A 29 -6.67 12.83 6.93
CA MET A 29 -5.82 13.94 6.50
C MET A 29 -5.91 15.06 7.54
N LEU A 30 -5.06 14.98 8.56
CA LEU A 30 -4.99 15.90 9.69
C LEU A 30 -4.16 17.16 9.37
N PHE A 31 -3.30 17.09 8.36
CA PHE A 31 -2.50 18.21 7.88
C PHE A 31 -2.66 18.37 6.35
N PRO A 32 -2.61 19.60 5.80
CA PRO A 32 -2.70 19.81 4.36
C PRO A 32 -1.55 19.13 3.61
N MET A 33 -1.86 18.52 2.48
CA MET A 33 -0.85 17.90 1.62
C MET A 33 -0.04 18.97 0.87
N TYR A 34 1.07 19.41 1.44
CA TYR A 34 2.02 20.27 0.73
C TYR A 34 2.84 19.46 -0.27
N THR A 35 3.13 20.09 -1.41
CA THR A 35 3.87 19.49 -2.52
C THR A 35 4.72 20.56 -3.21
N VAL A 36 5.65 20.12 -4.05
CA VAL A 36 6.44 20.99 -4.94
C VAL A 36 6.10 20.65 -6.38
N ALA A 37 5.89 21.64 -7.24
CA ALA A 37 5.68 21.40 -8.67
C ALA A 37 6.92 20.74 -9.30
N ALA A 38 6.72 19.77 -10.19
CA ALA A 38 7.82 19.03 -10.79
C ALA A 38 8.86 19.94 -11.47
N GLU A 39 8.40 21.02 -12.11
CA GLU A 39 9.27 22.01 -12.75
C GLU A 39 10.20 22.70 -11.74
N VAL A 40 9.68 23.03 -10.55
CA VAL A 40 10.49 23.65 -9.48
C VAL A 40 11.49 22.65 -8.94
N LEU A 41 11.06 21.40 -8.70
CA LEU A 41 11.94 20.33 -8.20
C LEU A 41 13.09 20.02 -9.17
N LEU A 42 12.82 20.04 -10.48
CA LEU A 42 13.82 19.77 -11.53
C LEU A 42 14.93 20.82 -11.61
N GLU A 43 14.69 22.04 -11.11
CA GLU A 43 15.65 23.15 -11.04
C GLU A 43 16.34 23.27 -9.67
N MET A 44 15.92 22.48 -8.66
CA MET A 44 16.57 22.48 -7.36
C MET A 44 18.02 22.01 -7.46
N THR A 45 18.92 22.70 -6.77
CA THR A 45 20.33 22.31 -6.61
C THR A 45 20.64 21.83 -5.20
N GLU A 46 19.71 22.03 -4.26
CA GLU A 46 19.78 21.57 -2.88
C GLU A 46 18.35 21.30 -2.39
N ILE A 47 18.18 20.36 -1.45
CA ILE A 47 16.87 20.11 -0.83
C ILE A 47 16.77 21.02 0.38
N ARG A 48 15.72 21.85 0.41
CA ARG A 48 15.48 22.77 1.52
C ARG A 48 14.31 22.28 2.37
N PRO A 49 14.30 22.57 3.67
CA PRO A 49 13.22 22.16 4.56
C PRO A 49 11.91 22.89 4.23
N HIS A 50 10.81 22.33 4.74
CA HIS A 50 9.46 22.83 4.55
C HIS A 50 9.31 24.33 4.80
N GLU A 51 9.86 24.83 5.90
CA GLU A 51 9.71 26.22 6.34
C GLU A 51 10.31 27.20 5.35
N GLU A 52 11.47 26.87 4.78
CA GLU A 52 12.14 27.71 3.79
C GLU A 52 11.39 27.74 2.46
N LEU A 53 10.97 26.57 1.95
CA LEU A 53 10.20 26.51 0.71
C LEU A 53 8.83 27.18 0.85
N LYS A 54 8.24 27.13 2.06
CA LYS A 54 7.00 27.85 2.37
C LYS A 54 7.18 29.36 2.28
N VAL A 55 8.25 29.90 2.86
CA VAL A 55 8.56 31.36 2.80
C VAL A 55 8.87 31.81 1.38
N ARG A 56 9.55 30.97 0.60
CA ARG A 56 9.86 31.24 -0.82
C ARG A 56 8.63 31.18 -1.74
N GLY A 57 7.54 30.55 -1.29
CA GLY A 57 6.34 30.33 -2.10
C GLY A 57 6.46 29.15 -3.06
N ASP A 58 7.44 28.27 -2.85
CA ASP A 58 7.70 27.10 -3.70
C ASP A 58 6.79 25.91 -3.32
N LEU A 59 6.16 25.94 -2.14
CA LEU A 59 5.20 24.93 -1.70
C LEU A 59 3.77 25.23 -2.15
N VAL A 60 3.10 24.19 -2.62
CA VAL A 60 1.69 24.21 -3.05
C VAL A 60 0.89 23.24 -2.19
N ILE A 61 -0.20 23.71 -1.58
CA ILE A 61 -1.22 22.82 -1.01
C ILE A 61 -1.92 22.13 -2.19
N PHE A 62 -1.70 20.83 -2.30
CA PHE A 62 -2.20 20.04 -3.42
C PHE A 62 -3.73 19.96 -3.42
N ASP A 63 -4.29 20.02 -4.62
CA ASP A 63 -5.70 19.80 -4.88
C ASP A 63 -5.78 18.97 -6.18
N ILE A 64 -6.67 17.98 -6.21
CA ILE A 64 -6.81 17.06 -7.35
C ILE A 64 -7.18 17.79 -8.65
N ASP A 65 -7.83 18.96 -8.56
CA ASP A 65 -8.17 19.78 -9.72
C ASP A 65 -6.94 20.47 -10.34
N LYS A 66 -5.83 20.57 -9.61
CA LYS A 66 -4.58 21.17 -10.12
C LYS A 66 -3.78 20.23 -11.03
N GLY A 67 -4.00 18.92 -10.94
CA GLY A 67 -3.27 17.92 -11.73
C GLY A 67 -3.03 16.62 -10.98
N ASN A 68 -1.88 15.99 -11.23
CA ASN A 68 -1.51 14.72 -10.64
C ASN A 68 -0.49 14.91 -9.52
N ALA A 69 -0.58 14.10 -8.47
CA ALA A 69 0.47 14.02 -7.44
C ALA A 69 1.26 12.70 -7.55
N LEU A 70 2.56 12.80 -7.24
CA LEU A 70 3.50 11.69 -7.10
C LEU A 70 4.01 11.65 -5.66
N PHE A 71 3.80 10.52 -4.97
CA PHE A 71 4.40 10.25 -3.67
C PHE A 71 5.80 9.68 -3.86
N VAL A 72 6.82 10.28 -3.22
CA VAL A 72 8.19 9.74 -3.20
C VAL A 72 8.46 9.11 -1.83
N SER A 73 8.54 7.79 -1.80
CA SER A 73 9.04 7.03 -0.64
C SER A 73 10.55 6.85 -0.79
N HIS A 74 11.32 7.22 0.23
CA HIS A 74 12.78 7.11 0.19
C HIS A 74 13.34 6.80 1.59
N GLN A 75 14.65 6.57 1.65
CA GLN A 75 15.36 6.35 2.91
C GLN A 75 16.27 7.53 3.21
N TRP A 76 16.16 8.06 4.44
CA TRP A 76 17.08 9.07 4.93
C TRP A 76 18.48 8.47 5.09
N VAL A 77 19.49 9.13 4.53
CA VAL A 77 20.89 8.66 4.56
C VAL A 77 21.70 9.27 5.71
N ALA A 78 21.17 10.31 6.35
CA ALA A 78 21.73 10.93 7.55
C ALA A 78 20.59 11.32 8.51
N GLU A 79 20.94 11.64 9.75
CA GLU A 79 19.99 11.91 10.83
C GLU A 79 19.25 13.25 10.62
N GLN A 80 19.96 14.33 10.29
CA GLN A 80 19.38 15.67 10.17
C GLN A 80 18.91 16.02 8.76
N HIS A 81 19.34 15.28 7.74
CA HIS A 81 19.02 15.57 6.34
C HIS A 81 18.87 14.28 5.52
N PRO A 82 17.82 14.15 4.70
CA PRO A 82 17.54 12.92 3.96
C PRO A 82 18.55 12.58 2.87
N ASP A 83 19.20 13.59 2.28
CA ASP A 83 20.14 13.46 1.16
C ASP A 83 21.14 14.65 1.10
N PRO A 84 22.08 14.75 2.06
CA PRO A 84 22.94 15.93 2.24
C PRO A 84 23.87 16.18 1.04
N GLU A 85 24.20 15.14 0.27
CA GLU A 85 25.05 15.23 -0.92
C GLU A 85 24.24 15.38 -2.22
N PHE A 86 22.92 15.54 -2.13
CA PHE A 86 22.01 15.66 -3.29
C PHE A 86 22.07 14.47 -4.27
N ARG A 87 22.53 13.30 -3.81
CA ARG A 87 22.75 12.11 -4.66
C ARG A 87 21.43 11.44 -5.00
N GLN A 88 20.55 11.25 -4.01
CA GLN A 88 19.22 10.67 -4.24
C GLN A 88 18.36 11.61 -5.10
N MET A 89 18.36 12.91 -4.79
CA MET A 89 17.57 13.90 -5.51
C MET A 89 18.03 14.04 -6.97
N SER A 90 19.34 13.99 -7.25
CA SER A 90 19.84 13.94 -8.63
C SER A 90 19.31 12.73 -9.40
N ILE A 91 19.25 11.56 -8.77
CA ILE A 91 18.67 10.35 -9.38
C ILE A 91 17.17 10.52 -9.61
N LEU A 92 16.44 11.08 -8.63
CA LEU A 92 15.02 11.39 -8.76
C LEU A 92 14.75 12.37 -9.90
N GLN A 93 15.50 13.47 -10.00
CA GLN A 93 15.40 14.44 -11.08
C GLN A 93 15.62 13.78 -12.44
N ASN A 94 16.64 12.93 -12.58
CA ASN A 94 16.91 12.21 -13.83
C ASN A 94 15.79 11.22 -14.18
N ALA A 95 15.24 10.50 -13.20
CA ALA A 95 14.09 9.62 -13.39
C ALA A 95 12.84 10.40 -13.80
N LEU A 96 12.55 11.54 -13.16
CA LEU A 96 11.43 12.41 -13.50
C LEU A 96 11.57 12.99 -14.91
N ARG A 97 12.75 13.51 -15.28
CA ARG A 97 13.02 13.97 -16.66
C ARG A 97 12.73 12.85 -17.65
N HIS A 98 13.18 11.62 -17.39
CA HIS A 98 12.92 10.49 -18.26
C HIS A 98 11.42 10.17 -18.37
N LEU A 99 10.72 10.07 -17.23
CA LEU A 99 9.27 9.79 -17.18
C LEU A 99 8.43 10.87 -17.87
N MET A 100 8.83 12.15 -17.74
CA MET A 100 8.07 13.28 -18.27
C MET A 100 8.38 13.59 -19.73
N THR A 101 9.53 13.17 -20.28
CA THR A 101 9.90 13.48 -21.67
C THR A 101 9.78 12.31 -22.62
N SER A 102 9.89 11.07 -22.12
CA SER A 102 9.85 9.89 -22.97
C SER A 102 8.44 9.50 -23.39
N SER A 103 8.30 8.94 -24.60
CA SER A 103 7.08 8.28 -25.08
C SER A 103 7.11 6.75 -24.91
N SER A 104 8.12 6.21 -24.22
CA SER A 104 8.26 4.79 -23.95
C SER A 104 7.36 4.32 -22.79
N PHE A 105 7.64 3.12 -22.29
CA PHE A 105 6.95 2.53 -21.17
C PHE A 105 7.93 2.28 -20.02
N VAL A 106 7.44 2.36 -18.78
CA VAL A 106 8.12 1.80 -17.62
C VAL A 106 7.92 0.28 -17.68
N PRO A 107 9.00 -0.52 -17.84
CA PRO A 107 8.91 -1.99 -17.89
C PRO A 107 8.39 -2.55 -16.56
N LEU A 108 7.83 -3.75 -16.58
CA LEU A 108 7.46 -4.47 -15.36
C LEU A 108 8.71 -5.00 -14.66
N ASP A 109 8.68 -5.11 -13.33
CA ASP A 109 9.69 -5.90 -12.64
C ASP A 109 9.52 -7.39 -12.96
N GLN A 110 10.62 -8.15 -12.86
CA GLN A 110 10.67 -9.56 -13.25
C GLN A 110 9.61 -10.43 -12.54
N ILE A 111 9.30 -10.12 -11.27
CA ILE A 111 8.34 -10.89 -10.48
C ILE A 111 6.91 -10.55 -10.91
N THR A 112 6.59 -9.27 -11.14
CA THR A 112 5.29 -8.88 -11.69
C THR A 112 5.08 -9.48 -13.08
N GLU A 113 6.06 -9.39 -13.97
CA GLU A 113 6.00 -9.95 -15.32
C GLU A 113 5.73 -11.47 -15.29
N SER A 114 6.38 -12.18 -14.37
CA SER A 114 6.26 -13.64 -14.26
C SER A 114 4.96 -14.10 -13.60
N LEU A 115 4.47 -13.38 -12.57
CA LEU A 115 3.36 -13.84 -11.73
C LEU A 115 2.02 -13.20 -12.08
N VAL A 116 2.01 -12.05 -12.75
CA VAL A 116 0.81 -11.29 -13.07
C VAL A 116 0.64 -11.24 -14.59
N LEU A 117 0.10 -12.33 -15.16
CA LEU A 117 -0.03 -12.53 -16.62
C LEU A 117 -0.73 -11.39 -17.39
N ARG A 118 -1.57 -10.59 -16.71
CA ARG A 118 -2.29 -9.47 -17.30
C ARG A 118 -1.69 -8.11 -16.97
N ALA A 119 -0.58 -8.07 -16.24
CA ALA A 119 0.13 -6.83 -15.96
C ALA A 119 0.59 -6.21 -17.27
N LYS A 120 0.53 -4.88 -17.32
CA LYS A 120 0.94 -4.10 -18.49
C LYS A 120 1.98 -3.08 -18.03
N PRO A 121 3.02 -2.84 -18.83
CA PRO A 121 3.96 -1.79 -18.54
C PRO A 121 3.25 -0.43 -18.56
N LEU A 122 3.75 0.54 -17.78
CA LEU A 122 3.10 1.85 -17.62
C LEU A 122 3.56 2.78 -18.75
N SER A 123 2.63 3.29 -19.55
CA SER A 123 2.97 4.30 -20.57
C SER A 123 3.44 5.58 -19.91
N MET A 124 4.63 6.07 -20.27
CA MET A 124 5.19 7.30 -19.68
C MET A 124 4.41 8.56 -20.08
N ARG A 125 3.57 8.49 -21.12
CA ARG A 125 2.68 9.59 -21.52
C ARG A 125 1.70 10.03 -20.42
N VAL A 126 1.42 9.16 -19.44
CA VAL A 126 0.57 9.52 -18.29
C VAL A 126 1.19 10.60 -17.40
N PHE A 127 2.50 10.82 -17.46
CA PHE A 127 3.20 11.89 -16.73
C PHE A 127 3.14 13.23 -17.48
N GLN A 128 2.76 13.21 -18.76
CA GLN A 128 2.64 14.40 -19.62
C GLN A 128 1.20 14.92 -19.71
N SER A 129 0.23 14.17 -19.16
CA SER A 129 -1.20 14.47 -19.36
C SER A 129 -1.71 15.64 -18.52
N SER A 130 -1.01 15.99 -17.44
CA SER A 130 -1.38 17.08 -16.53
C SER A 130 -0.13 17.57 -15.79
N PRO A 131 -0.19 18.75 -15.14
CA PRO A 131 0.84 19.16 -14.18
C PRO A 131 1.09 18.08 -13.13
N LEU A 132 2.34 17.95 -12.69
CA LEU A 132 2.78 16.95 -11.73
C LEU A 132 3.31 17.63 -10.46
N PHE A 133 2.79 17.23 -9.31
CA PHE A 133 3.19 17.72 -8.00
C PHE A 133 3.84 16.61 -7.20
N ILE A 134 4.96 16.91 -6.56
CA ILE A 134 5.81 15.93 -5.88
C ILE A 134 5.63 16.09 -4.38
N TRP A 135 5.24 15.01 -3.72
CA TRP A 135 5.29 14.88 -2.27
C TRP A 135 6.59 14.19 -1.88
N TYR A 136 7.32 14.80 -0.95
CA TYR A 136 8.58 14.33 -0.38
C TYR A 136 8.65 14.79 1.07
N ASP A 137 8.83 13.85 2.00
CA ASP A 137 8.67 14.08 3.45
C ASP A 137 9.38 15.34 3.99
N TYR A 138 10.64 15.59 3.62
CA TYR A 138 11.48 16.64 4.18
C TYR A 138 10.98 18.06 3.91
N PHE A 139 10.44 18.30 2.71
CA PHE A 139 9.87 19.60 2.36
C PHE A 139 8.34 19.64 2.42
N SER A 140 7.69 18.48 2.44
CA SER A 140 6.22 18.39 2.48
C SER A 140 5.68 18.38 3.91
N CYS A 141 6.49 17.95 4.88
CA CYS A 141 6.16 18.03 6.31
C CYS A 141 7.05 19.05 7.04
N PRO A 142 6.51 19.75 8.05
CA PRO A 142 7.28 20.64 8.92
C PRO A 142 8.47 19.94 9.60
N GLN A 143 9.58 20.65 9.77
CA GLN A 143 10.81 20.13 10.40
C GLN A 143 11.04 20.81 11.77
N LEU A 144 10.94 20.05 12.87
CA LEU A 144 11.00 20.59 14.24
C LEU A 144 12.33 21.25 14.61
N GLU A 145 13.44 20.83 14.00
CA GLU A 145 14.79 21.18 14.47
C GLU A 145 15.40 22.45 13.82
N ILE A 146 14.78 23.02 12.78
CA ILE A 146 15.40 24.08 11.95
C ILE A 146 15.01 25.50 12.40
N ARG A 147 14.32 25.68 13.53
CA ARG A 147 13.89 27.01 14.00
C ARG A 147 14.56 27.46 15.29
N ASP A 148 15.08 28.70 15.22
CA ASP A 148 15.59 29.49 16.33
C ASP A 148 14.67 29.43 17.57
N VAL A 149 15.29 29.31 18.74
CA VAL A 149 14.71 29.19 20.10
C VAL A 149 13.71 30.33 20.47
N ARG A 150 13.45 31.30 19.59
CA ARG A 150 12.71 32.54 19.89
C ARG A 150 11.21 32.51 19.54
N THR A 151 10.72 31.50 18.83
CA THR A 151 9.30 31.41 18.43
C THR A 151 8.76 29.98 18.58
N MET A 152 9.04 29.30 19.70
CA MET A 152 8.38 28.04 20.03
C MET A 152 6.96 28.32 20.54
N ASP A 153 5.96 28.09 19.69
CA ASP A 153 4.57 27.92 20.12
C ASP A 153 4.27 26.42 20.30
N CYS A 154 3.48 26.06 21.30
CA CYS A 154 3.13 24.67 21.61
C CYS A 154 2.37 23.93 20.48
N SER A 155 1.97 24.63 19.41
CA SER A 155 1.25 24.11 18.24
C SER A 155 2.11 23.40 17.21
N ASP A 156 3.43 23.54 17.27
CA ASP A 156 4.30 23.13 16.16
C ASP A 156 4.66 21.63 16.20
N GLY A 157 4.82 21.07 17.41
CA GLY A 157 4.90 19.63 17.63
C GLY A 157 3.68 18.90 17.09
N SER A 158 2.47 19.45 17.32
CA SER A 158 1.24 18.89 16.77
C SER A 158 1.19 18.91 15.25
N GLN A 159 1.77 19.91 14.57
CA GLN A 159 1.70 19.98 13.10
C GLN A 159 2.55 18.90 12.41
N GLN A 160 3.75 18.62 12.93
CA GLN A 160 4.57 17.54 12.37
C GLN A 160 3.90 16.18 12.62
N ASP A 161 3.40 15.94 13.84
CA ASP A 161 2.66 14.74 14.18
C ASP A 161 1.41 14.56 13.29
N ASP A 162 0.64 15.63 13.08
CA ASP A 162 -0.52 15.63 12.18
C ASP A 162 -0.11 15.33 10.73
N CYS A 163 1.04 15.83 10.26
CA CYS A 163 1.58 15.49 8.94
C CYS A 163 1.93 14.01 8.82
N ILE A 164 2.65 13.46 9.81
CA ILE A 164 3.05 12.05 9.86
C ILE A 164 1.81 11.14 9.90
N ASN A 165 0.83 11.49 10.73
CA ASN A 165 -0.44 10.77 10.84
C ASN A 165 -1.30 10.86 9.56
N SER A 166 -0.98 11.78 8.64
CA SER A 166 -1.66 11.95 7.35
C SER A 166 -0.99 11.22 6.18
N ILE A 167 0.17 10.57 6.38
CA ILE A 167 0.97 9.96 5.31
C ILE A 167 0.14 8.96 4.47
N ALA A 168 -0.65 8.10 5.11
CA ALA A 168 -1.49 7.14 4.38
C ALA A 168 -2.53 7.84 3.49
N ALA A 169 -3.09 8.97 3.93
CA ALA A 169 -4.02 9.76 3.13
C ALA A 169 -3.32 10.42 1.94
N TYR A 170 -2.08 10.89 2.10
CA TYR A 170 -1.29 11.41 0.99
C TYR A 170 -0.98 10.33 -0.05
N VAL A 171 -0.63 9.11 0.38
CA VAL A 171 -0.42 7.97 -0.51
C VAL A 171 -1.68 7.60 -1.29
N GLU A 172 -2.85 7.58 -0.63
CA GLU A 172 -4.15 7.33 -1.29
C GLU A 172 -4.51 8.44 -2.29
N THR A 173 -4.16 9.69 -1.99
CA THR A 173 -4.44 10.87 -2.85
C THR A 173 -3.54 10.90 -4.08
N CYS A 174 -2.29 10.44 -3.95
CA CYS A 174 -1.32 10.44 -5.03
C CYS A 174 -1.70 9.49 -6.17
N ARG A 175 -1.74 10.02 -7.40
CA ARG A 175 -1.94 9.19 -8.60
C ARG A 175 -0.78 8.21 -8.79
N PHE A 176 0.44 8.66 -8.53
CA PHE A 176 1.66 7.87 -8.70
C PHE A 176 2.37 7.65 -7.37
N PHE A 177 3.09 6.55 -7.25
CA PHE A 177 3.96 6.26 -6.12
C PHE A 177 5.30 5.79 -6.66
N LEU A 178 6.38 6.36 -6.15
CA LEU A 178 7.74 6.04 -6.54
C LEU A 178 8.55 5.73 -5.27
N ALA A 179 9.13 4.55 -5.22
CA ALA A 179 10.14 4.19 -4.23
C ALA A 179 11.52 4.53 -4.81
N LEU A 180 12.17 5.53 -4.24
CA LEU A 180 13.52 5.96 -4.59
C LEU A 180 14.50 5.17 -3.74
N CYS A 181 15.15 4.19 -4.36
CA CYS A 181 15.98 3.20 -3.69
C CYS A 181 17.34 3.01 -4.38
N PRO A 182 18.12 4.09 -4.56
CA PRO A 182 19.43 3.98 -5.20
C PRO A 182 20.41 3.21 -4.33
N VAL A 183 21.45 2.67 -4.97
CA VAL A 183 22.59 2.07 -4.27
C VAL A 183 23.60 3.18 -3.98
N ILE A 184 23.64 3.65 -2.75
CA ILE A 184 24.53 4.72 -2.30
C ILE A 184 25.12 4.40 -0.94
N ASP A 185 26.36 4.81 -0.74
CA ASP A 185 27.04 4.71 0.55
C ASP A 185 26.52 5.78 1.50
N SER A 186 26.49 5.47 2.80
CA SER A 186 26.22 6.46 3.82
C SER A 186 27.39 7.45 3.92
N PRO A 187 27.13 8.76 4.00
CA PRO A 187 28.18 9.76 4.22
C PRO A 187 28.88 9.60 5.58
N THR A 188 28.20 9.01 6.56
CA THR A 188 28.62 8.99 7.98
C THR A 188 28.80 7.59 8.55
N GLU A 189 28.19 6.57 7.95
CA GLU A 189 28.21 5.18 8.43
C GLU A 189 28.88 4.25 7.40
N ASP A 190 29.43 3.13 7.86
CA ASP A 190 29.88 2.04 6.97
C ASP A 190 28.66 1.20 6.52
N LYS A 191 27.74 1.85 5.81
CA LYS A 191 26.45 1.27 5.39
C LYS A 191 26.17 1.63 3.94
N VAL A 192 25.65 0.66 3.20
CA VAL A 192 25.17 0.86 1.82
C VAL A 192 23.65 0.80 1.81
N PHE A 193 23.03 1.88 1.35
CA PHE A 193 21.60 1.97 1.14
C PHE A 193 21.21 1.29 -0.18
N SER A 194 20.03 0.66 -0.20
CA SER A 194 19.51 -0.05 -1.37
C SER A 194 18.00 -0.30 -1.23
N ALA A 195 17.36 -0.85 -2.27
CA ALA A 195 15.98 -1.34 -2.18
C ALA A 195 15.77 -2.33 -1.02
N ARG A 196 16.80 -3.11 -0.66
CA ARG A 196 16.74 -4.01 0.50
C ARG A 196 16.65 -3.25 1.81
N THR A 197 17.53 -2.26 2.06
CA THR A 197 17.51 -1.50 3.31
C THR A 197 16.25 -0.65 3.43
N TRP A 198 15.79 -0.06 2.32
CA TRP A 198 14.50 0.64 2.26
C TRP A 198 13.36 -0.29 2.66
N SER A 199 13.32 -1.51 2.11
CA SER A 199 12.27 -2.50 2.41
C SER A 199 12.30 -3.04 3.84
N CYS A 200 13.33 -2.76 4.64
CA CYS A 200 13.38 -3.12 6.06
C CYS A 200 12.73 -2.07 6.97
N ARG A 201 12.64 -0.80 6.54
CA ARG A 201 12.12 0.30 7.37
C ARG A 201 10.62 0.21 7.58
N GLY A 202 10.17 0.39 8.81
CA GLY A 202 8.76 0.35 9.20
C GLY A 202 7.89 1.35 8.45
N TRP A 203 8.31 2.61 8.38
CA TRP A 203 7.58 3.66 7.66
C TRP A 203 7.54 3.43 6.15
N CYS A 204 8.65 3.00 5.53
CA CYS A 204 8.67 2.66 4.09
C CYS A 204 7.74 1.46 3.77
N ARG A 205 7.71 0.45 4.66
CA ARG A 205 6.75 -0.65 4.56
C ARG A 205 5.30 -0.17 4.70
N MET A 206 5.04 0.76 5.61
CA MET A 206 3.72 1.38 5.80
C MET A 206 3.26 2.13 4.56
N GLU A 207 4.11 2.98 3.99
CA GLU A 207 3.84 3.74 2.76
C GLU A 207 3.53 2.80 1.58
N ARG A 208 4.35 1.75 1.40
CA ARG A 208 4.11 0.73 0.38
C ARG A 208 2.81 -0.03 0.64
N ALA A 209 2.53 -0.42 1.87
CA ALA A 209 1.29 -1.10 2.23
C ALA A 209 0.06 -0.22 1.96
N ALA A 210 0.12 1.07 2.28
CA ALA A 210 -0.92 2.04 1.95
C ALA A 210 -1.14 2.12 0.43
N ARG A 211 -0.07 2.08 -0.36
CA ARG A 211 -0.17 2.07 -1.82
C ARG A 211 -0.83 0.79 -2.34
N GLU A 212 -0.32 -0.37 -1.96
CA GLU A 212 -0.82 -1.69 -2.40
C GLU A 212 -2.27 -1.96 -1.94
N LEU A 213 -2.70 -1.36 -0.82
CA LEU A 213 -4.07 -1.43 -0.31
C LEU A 213 -4.98 -0.29 -0.82
N SER A 214 -4.47 0.63 -1.63
CA SER A 214 -5.28 1.70 -2.21
C SER A 214 -6.02 1.27 -3.49
N MET A 215 -6.75 2.22 -4.09
CA MET A 215 -7.34 2.05 -5.43
C MET A 215 -6.28 1.87 -6.53
N HIS A 216 -5.08 2.40 -6.33
CA HIS A 216 -3.95 2.33 -7.25
C HIS A 216 -2.85 1.47 -6.63
N ASP A 217 -2.85 0.17 -6.93
CA ASP A 217 -1.96 -0.80 -6.27
C ASP A 217 -0.63 -1.06 -6.98
N THR A 218 -0.34 -0.31 -8.05
CA THR A 218 0.96 -0.32 -8.72
C THR A 218 1.85 0.85 -8.30
N TRP A 219 3.15 0.64 -8.32
CA TRP A 219 4.15 1.64 -7.97
C TRP A 219 5.45 1.49 -8.76
N ILE A 220 6.29 2.52 -8.77
CA ILE A 220 7.53 2.54 -9.56
C ILE A 220 8.72 2.40 -8.62
N LEU A 221 9.61 1.45 -8.90
CA LEU A 221 10.89 1.30 -8.23
C LEU A 221 11.97 2.02 -9.04
N VAL A 222 12.69 2.94 -8.42
CA VAL A 222 13.84 3.63 -9.02
C VAL A 222 15.10 3.28 -8.25
N GLN A 223 16.00 2.54 -8.89
CA GLN A 223 17.30 2.21 -8.31
C GLN A 223 18.44 3.00 -8.96
N SER A 224 18.21 3.53 -10.16
CA SER A 224 19.12 4.46 -10.84
C SER A 224 18.37 5.16 -11.98
N SER A 225 19.03 6.10 -12.67
CA SER A 225 18.48 6.70 -13.89
C SER A 225 18.26 5.69 -15.02
N ALA A 226 18.89 4.51 -14.96
CA ALA A 226 18.77 3.43 -15.94
C ALA A 226 17.90 2.26 -15.45
N SER A 227 17.53 2.23 -14.17
CA SER A 227 16.71 1.17 -13.57
C SER A 227 15.46 1.78 -12.95
N ILE A 228 14.38 1.74 -13.75
CA ILE A 228 13.05 2.24 -13.41
C ILE A 228 12.06 1.15 -13.81
N GLU A 229 11.40 0.53 -12.84
CA GLU A 229 10.53 -0.63 -13.05
C GLU A 229 9.16 -0.41 -12.39
N LEU A 230 8.12 -0.97 -12.98
CA LEU A 230 6.76 -0.96 -12.46
C LEU A 230 6.52 -2.23 -11.67
N VAL A 231 6.27 -2.05 -10.38
CA VAL A 231 5.88 -3.12 -9.46
C VAL A 231 4.36 -3.18 -9.36
N GLY A 232 3.81 -4.35 -9.66
CA GLY A 232 2.36 -4.61 -9.65
C GLY A 232 1.96 -5.79 -8.76
N THR A 233 2.86 -6.32 -7.94
CA THR A 233 2.55 -7.40 -7.00
C THR A 233 3.31 -7.25 -5.69
N ALA A 234 2.62 -7.50 -4.58
CA ALA A 234 3.24 -7.57 -3.26
C ALA A 234 4.30 -8.69 -3.15
N MET A 235 4.27 -9.68 -4.07
CA MET A 235 5.25 -10.77 -4.12
C MET A 235 6.65 -10.32 -4.57
N SER A 236 6.80 -9.14 -5.17
CA SER A 236 8.13 -8.56 -5.42
C SER A 236 8.85 -8.21 -4.11
N PHE A 237 8.09 -8.05 -3.00
CA PHE A 237 8.59 -7.78 -1.65
C PHE A 237 7.81 -8.59 -0.60
N PRO A 238 7.99 -9.94 -0.56
CA PRO A 238 7.09 -10.85 0.15
C PRO A 238 7.27 -10.85 1.68
N SER A 239 8.41 -10.39 2.21
CA SER A 239 8.76 -10.39 3.64
C SER A 239 8.67 -9.00 4.27
N ALA A 240 7.67 -8.22 3.87
CA ALA A 240 7.63 -6.79 4.16
C ALA A 240 6.31 -6.30 4.79
N SER A 241 5.74 -7.07 5.74
CA SER A 241 4.64 -6.57 6.58
C SER A 241 5.11 -5.39 7.43
N VAL A 242 4.21 -4.44 7.69
CA VAL A 242 4.53 -3.21 8.43
C VAL A 242 5.04 -3.53 9.85
N GLY A 243 4.41 -4.49 10.52
CA GLY A 243 4.76 -4.85 11.91
C GLY A 243 6.14 -5.50 12.08
N GLU A 244 6.71 -6.08 11.02
CA GLU A 244 8.07 -6.63 11.03
C GLU A 244 9.14 -5.60 10.67
N GLY A 245 8.76 -4.34 10.42
CA GLY A 245 9.69 -3.28 10.07
C GLY A 245 10.54 -2.77 11.22
N GLU A 246 11.69 -2.22 10.85
CA GLU A 246 12.60 -1.47 11.73
C GLU A 246 12.07 -0.04 11.88
N PHE A 247 11.67 0.34 13.09
CA PHE A 247 11.19 1.68 13.42
C PHE A 247 12.24 2.42 14.25
N THR A 248 12.49 3.68 13.91
CA THR A 248 13.29 4.58 14.77
C THR A 248 12.62 4.75 16.14
N VAL A 249 11.29 4.91 16.15
CA VAL A 249 10.46 4.97 17.36
C VAL A 249 9.58 3.72 17.42
N ALA A 250 9.92 2.78 18.30
CA ALA A 250 9.23 1.48 18.37
C ALA A 250 7.71 1.61 18.61
N ALA A 251 7.26 2.63 19.35
CA ALA A 251 5.85 2.89 19.64
C ALA A 251 5.02 3.24 18.39
N ASP A 252 5.64 3.70 17.30
CA ASP A 252 4.92 3.97 16.05
C ASP A 252 4.31 2.70 15.45
N ARG A 253 4.94 1.54 15.68
CA ARG A 253 4.39 0.25 15.26
C ARG A 253 2.98 0.02 15.79
N ASP A 254 2.75 0.34 17.06
CA ASP A 254 1.45 0.14 17.70
C ASP A 254 0.42 1.16 17.21
N LYS A 255 0.84 2.40 16.94
CA LYS A 255 -0.01 3.44 16.34
C LYS A 255 -0.48 3.06 14.93
N LEU A 256 0.37 2.37 14.17
CA LEU A 256 0.07 1.98 12.78
C LEU A 256 -0.85 0.76 12.68
N ALA A 257 -0.95 -0.07 13.72
CA ALA A 257 -1.80 -1.27 13.74
C ALA A 257 -3.28 -1.00 13.33
N PRO A 258 -4.01 -0.04 13.96
CA PRO A 258 -5.38 0.28 13.54
C PRO A 258 -5.46 0.86 12.12
N LEU A 259 -4.45 1.60 11.69
CA LEU A 259 -4.42 2.21 10.36
C LEU A 259 -4.27 1.15 9.26
N VAL A 260 -3.35 0.18 9.42
CA VAL A 260 -3.20 -0.93 8.47
C VAL A 260 -4.48 -1.76 8.41
N GLN A 261 -5.12 -2.02 9.56
CA GLN A 261 -6.40 -2.72 9.62
C GLN A 261 -7.50 -1.95 8.87
N GLN A 262 -7.55 -0.62 9.00
CA GLN A 262 -8.48 0.24 8.27
C GLN A 262 -8.25 0.16 6.75
N LEU A 263 -7.01 0.33 6.29
CA LEU A 263 -6.64 0.25 4.87
C LEU A 263 -7.00 -1.11 4.27
N LEU A 264 -6.71 -2.19 5.00
CA LEU A 264 -7.05 -3.55 4.61
C LEU A 264 -8.57 -3.76 4.49
N LYS A 265 -9.34 -3.25 5.47
CA LYS A 265 -10.81 -3.29 5.44
C LYS A 265 -11.37 -2.54 4.23
N ARG A 266 -10.85 -1.35 3.94
CA ARG A 266 -11.25 -0.55 2.78
C ARG A 266 -10.98 -1.28 1.46
N LYS A 267 -9.79 -1.86 1.28
CA LYS A 267 -9.46 -2.63 0.08
C LYS A 267 -10.36 -3.86 -0.08
N LEU A 268 -10.65 -4.57 1.00
CA LEU A 268 -11.58 -5.72 0.98
C LEU A 268 -12.98 -5.29 0.51
N LEU A 269 -13.51 -4.20 1.08
CA LEU A 269 -14.82 -3.65 0.70
C LEU A 269 -14.82 -3.13 -0.74
N LEU A 270 -13.74 -2.50 -1.19
CA LEU A 270 -13.57 -2.07 -2.58
C LEU A 270 -13.59 -3.25 -3.56
N CYS A 271 -12.90 -4.34 -3.23
CA CYS A 271 -12.93 -5.55 -4.05
C CYS A 271 -14.34 -6.14 -4.14
N LEU A 272 -15.12 -6.12 -3.04
CA LEU A 272 -16.52 -6.55 -3.05
C LEU A 272 -17.38 -5.63 -3.94
N GLN A 273 -17.25 -4.31 -3.79
CA GLN A 273 -17.96 -3.32 -4.59
C GLN A 273 -17.67 -3.48 -6.09
N LYS A 274 -16.41 -3.70 -6.47
CA LYS A 274 -15.99 -3.93 -7.87
C LYS A 274 -16.25 -5.34 -8.38
N ARG A 275 -16.79 -6.25 -7.54
CA ARG A 275 -16.99 -7.68 -7.83
C ARG A 275 -15.70 -8.42 -8.20
N GLU A 276 -14.55 -7.97 -7.71
CA GLU A 276 -13.24 -8.60 -7.90
C GLU A 276 -13.03 -9.73 -6.88
N LEU A 277 -13.91 -10.74 -6.93
CA LEU A 277 -13.94 -11.83 -5.95
C LEU A 277 -12.60 -12.58 -5.78
N PRO A 278 -11.81 -12.85 -6.83
CA PRO A 278 -10.49 -13.48 -6.64
C PRO A 278 -9.53 -12.61 -5.83
N ALA A 279 -9.52 -11.29 -6.05
CA ALA A 279 -8.69 -10.36 -5.29
C ALA A 279 -9.17 -10.25 -3.84
N TYR A 280 -10.49 -10.11 -3.64
CA TYR A 280 -11.12 -10.14 -2.32
C TYR A 280 -10.73 -11.40 -1.52
N ARG A 281 -10.90 -12.59 -2.09
CA ARG A 281 -10.58 -13.86 -1.42
C ARG A 281 -9.09 -13.98 -1.10
N ARG A 282 -8.19 -13.62 -2.02
CA ARG A 282 -6.75 -13.64 -1.72
C ARG A 282 -6.43 -12.72 -0.54
N LEU A 283 -6.92 -11.48 -0.57
CA LEU A 283 -6.64 -10.50 0.48
C LEU A 283 -7.27 -10.91 1.83
N LEU A 284 -8.50 -11.43 1.82
CA LEU A 284 -9.21 -11.90 3.02
C LEU A 284 -8.45 -13.04 3.71
N ASN A 285 -7.80 -13.90 2.91
CA ASN A 285 -7.03 -15.03 3.43
C ASN A 285 -5.56 -14.67 3.72
N LEU A 286 -5.04 -13.57 3.18
CA LEU A 286 -3.69 -13.08 3.49
C LEU A 286 -3.65 -12.06 4.63
N GLN A 287 -4.76 -11.82 5.34
CA GLN A 287 -4.78 -10.87 6.46
C GLN A 287 -3.69 -11.14 7.50
N ALA A 288 -3.42 -12.41 7.82
CA ALA A 288 -2.36 -12.81 8.76
C ALA A 288 -0.94 -12.42 8.26
N VAL A 289 -0.75 -12.29 6.94
CA VAL A 289 0.50 -11.80 6.36
C VAL A 289 0.58 -10.27 6.46
N HIS A 290 -0.50 -9.57 6.10
CA HIS A 290 -0.53 -8.10 6.16
C HIS A 290 -0.43 -7.55 7.59
N LEU A 291 -1.05 -8.22 8.55
CA LEU A 291 -1.09 -7.81 9.96
C LEU A 291 0.04 -8.40 10.81
N ARG A 292 0.98 -9.15 10.20
CA ARG A 292 2.05 -9.81 10.93
C ARG A 292 2.94 -8.78 11.65
N GLY A 293 3.19 -9.02 12.93
CA GLY A 293 3.98 -8.16 13.81
C GLY A 293 3.23 -6.93 14.32
N LEU A 294 1.96 -6.75 13.98
CA LEU A 294 1.11 -5.68 14.50
C LEU A 294 0.18 -6.22 15.60
N ALA A 295 -0.13 -5.39 16.59
CA ALA A 295 -1.16 -5.66 17.59
C ALA A 295 -2.57 -5.41 16.99
N ALA A 296 -2.91 -6.13 15.91
CA ALA A 296 -4.19 -5.99 15.20
C ALA A 296 -4.83 -7.37 14.94
N GLU A 297 -6.13 -7.45 15.18
CA GLU A 297 -6.91 -8.66 14.90
C GLU A 297 -7.36 -8.71 13.43
N PRO A 298 -7.43 -9.90 12.80
CA PRO A 298 -8.00 -10.05 11.47
C PRO A 298 -9.45 -9.54 11.42
N ILE A 299 -9.80 -8.92 10.30
CA ILE A 299 -11.15 -8.44 10.03
C ILE A 299 -12.06 -9.65 9.80
N ARG A 300 -13.17 -9.68 10.54
CA ARG A 300 -14.19 -10.73 10.50
C ARG A 300 -15.53 -10.15 10.08
N ASP A 301 -16.44 -11.04 9.69
CA ASP A 301 -17.85 -10.71 9.44
C ASP A 301 -18.08 -9.56 8.45
N LEU A 302 -17.20 -9.46 7.43
CA LEU A 302 -17.32 -8.49 6.34
C LEU A 302 -18.57 -8.75 5.48
N VAL A 303 -18.89 -10.03 5.29
CA VAL A 303 -20.15 -10.44 4.66
C VAL A 303 -21.15 -10.72 5.80
N PRO A 304 -22.18 -9.87 5.97
CA PRO A 304 -23.16 -10.05 7.04
C PRO A 304 -24.06 -11.26 6.77
N GLY A 305 -24.81 -11.68 7.79
CA GLY A 305 -25.86 -12.70 7.63
C GLY A 305 -25.41 -14.15 7.83
N PHE A 306 -24.17 -14.39 8.27
CA PHE A 306 -23.79 -15.71 8.78
C PHE A 306 -24.41 -15.94 10.16
N PRO A 307 -25.25 -16.97 10.36
CA PRO A 307 -25.86 -17.21 11.65
C PRO A 307 -24.79 -17.62 12.68
N ALA A 308 -24.52 -16.75 13.65
CA ALA A 308 -23.57 -17.01 14.74
C ALA A 308 -23.95 -18.22 15.64
N ARG A 309 -25.11 -18.84 15.41
CA ARG A 309 -25.65 -19.90 16.26
C ARG A 309 -25.42 -21.27 15.65
N ALA A 310 -24.75 -22.10 16.45
CA ALA A 310 -24.61 -23.55 16.37
C ALA A 310 -23.60 -24.07 15.34
N MET A 311 -22.36 -24.27 15.79
CA MET A 311 -21.73 -25.59 15.98
C MET A 311 -20.26 -25.33 16.37
N GLY A 312 -19.80 -25.85 17.50
CA GLY A 312 -18.36 -25.87 17.79
C GLY A 312 -17.63 -26.78 16.78
N GLY A 313 -16.40 -26.42 16.42
CA GLY A 313 -15.49 -27.27 15.65
C GLY A 313 -15.48 -27.06 14.14
N HIS A 314 -14.68 -27.90 13.47
CA HIS A 314 -14.26 -27.78 12.07
C HIS A 314 -15.37 -27.58 11.04
N SER A 315 -16.57 -28.12 11.28
CA SER A 315 -17.70 -28.01 10.36
C SER A 315 -18.23 -26.57 10.26
N ALA A 316 -18.29 -25.86 11.39
CA ALA A 316 -18.73 -24.46 11.41
C ALA A 316 -17.65 -23.52 10.88
N ALA A 317 -16.37 -23.80 11.18
CA ALA A 317 -15.25 -23.05 10.62
C ALA A 317 -15.28 -23.09 9.08
N ALA A 318 -15.51 -24.27 8.48
CA ALA A 318 -15.65 -24.40 7.03
C ALA A 318 -16.87 -23.67 6.46
N GLU A 319 -18.01 -23.66 7.15
CA GLU A 319 -19.21 -22.93 6.70
C GLU A 319 -19.03 -21.42 6.76
N SER A 320 -18.52 -20.92 7.88
CA SER A 320 -18.21 -19.49 8.04
C SER A 320 -17.18 -19.05 7.00
N PHE A 321 -16.14 -19.86 6.79
CA PHE A 321 -15.13 -19.61 5.77
C PHE A 321 -15.74 -19.52 4.37
N LEU A 322 -16.56 -20.50 3.96
CA LEU A 322 -17.21 -20.49 2.65
C LEU A 322 -18.11 -19.25 2.50
N HIS A 323 -18.86 -18.90 3.55
CA HIS A 323 -19.71 -17.72 3.57
C HIS A 323 -18.91 -16.42 3.40
N GLN A 324 -17.91 -16.18 4.26
CA GLN A 324 -17.08 -14.98 4.19
C GLN A 324 -16.30 -14.90 2.86
N ASN A 325 -15.93 -16.04 2.25
CA ASN A 325 -15.27 -16.07 0.94
C ASN A 325 -16.25 -15.97 -0.25
N MET A 326 -17.55 -15.81 -0.02
CA MET A 326 -18.56 -15.81 -1.08
C MET A 326 -18.48 -17.06 -1.97
N LEU A 327 -18.32 -18.23 -1.33
CA LEU A 327 -18.23 -19.55 -1.95
C LEU A 327 -19.42 -20.40 -1.51
N THR A 328 -20.04 -21.11 -2.46
CA THR A 328 -21.25 -21.90 -2.19
C THR A 328 -20.98 -23.39 -1.99
N THR A 329 -19.83 -23.88 -2.44
CA THR A 329 -19.48 -25.30 -2.41
C THR A 329 -17.99 -25.49 -2.12
N VAL A 330 -17.63 -26.67 -1.61
CA VAL A 330 -16.23 -27.05 -1.33
C VAL A 330 -15.40 -27.33 -2.60
N SER A 331 -16.06 -27.48 -3.75
CA SER A 331 -15.45 -27.83 -5.03
C SER A 331 -15.51 -26.72 -6.06
N GLY A 332 -16.28 -25.65 -5.88
CA GLY A 332 -16.38 -24.55 -6.84
C GLY A 332 -15.01 -23.93 -7.12
N ALA A 333 -14.67 -23.78 -8.39
CA ALA A 333 -13.45 -23.12 -8.82
C ALA A 333 -13.76 -21.73 -9.40
N ASP A 334 -12.86 -20.77 -9.21
CA ASP A 334 -12.89 -19.50 -9.95
C ASP A 334 -12.23 -19.65 -11.34
N ASN A 335 -12.13 -18.52 -12.07
CA ASN A 335 -11.57 -18.51 -13.42
C ASN A 335 -10.08 -18.91 -13.48
N ALA A 336 -9.35 -18.85 -12.37
CA ALA A 336 -7.96 -19.27 -12.26
C ALA A 336 -7.83 -20.71 -11.72
N GLY A 337 -8.95 -21.44 -11.58
CA GLY A 337 -8.97 -22.77 -11.00
C GLY A 337 -8.79 -22.79 -9.48
N TRP A 338 -8.80 -21.63 -8.81
CA TRP A 338 -8.71 -21.56 -7.36
C TRP A 338 -10.01 -22.04 -6.73
N ARG A 339 -9.89 -22.79 -5.63
CA ARG A 339 -10.97 -23.51 -4.95
C ARG A 339 -10.91 -23.16 -3.46
N PRO A 340 -11.97 -23.42 -2.67
CA PRO A 340 -11.96 -23.17 -1.23
C PRO A 340 -10.71 -23.66 -0.51
N LEU A 341 -10.20 -24.85 -0.86
CA LEU A 341 -9.01 -25.40 -0.21
C LEU A 341 -7.71 -24.64 -0.55
N HIS A 342 -7.59 -24.06 -1.75
CA HIS A 342 -6.46 -23.21 -2.11
C HIS A 342 -6.43 -21.94 -1.25
N TYR A 343 -7.59 -21.30 -1.06
CA TYR A 343 -7.72 -20.12 -0.20
C TYR A 343 -7.54 -20.44 1.28
N ALA A 344 -8.01 -21.62 1.74
CA ALA A 344 -7.82 -22.07 3.11
C ALA A 344 -6.36 -22.38 3.41
N ALA A 345 -5.63 -22.97 2.45
CA ALA A 345 -4.19 -23.15 2.56
C ALA A 345 -3.46 -21.79 2.63
N LEU A 346 -3.89 -20.82 1.82
CA LEU A 346 -3.34 -19.45 1.84
C LEU A 346 -3.52 -18.76 3.20
N SER A 347 -4.63 -19.02 3.90
CA SER A 347 -4.87 -18.45 5.24
C SER A 347 -4.11 -19.13 6.36
N GLY A 348 -3.52 -20.30 6.13
CA GLY A 348 -2.85 -21.10 7.16
C GLY A 348 -3.79 -21.60 8.26
N ASN A 349 -5.11 -21.52 8.09
CA ASN A 349 -6.08 -21.93 9.10
C ASN A 349 -6.36 -23.45 9.02
N VAL A 350 -5.75 -24.21 9.93
CA VAL A 350 -5.85 -25.67 9.99
C VAL A 350 -7.31 -26.13 10.19
N ASP A 351 -8.08 -25.45 11.03
CA ASP A 351 -9.47 -25.84 11.32
C ASP A 351 -10.36 -25.78 10.08
N VAL A 352 -10.15 -24.74 9.25
CA VAL A 352 -10.86 -24.58 7.97
C VAL A 352 -10.42 -25.67 7.00
N VAL A 353 -9.11 -25.92 6.86
CA VAL A 353 -8.58 -26.97 5.97
C VAL A 353 -9.18 -28.33 6.32
N GLU A 354 -9.12 -28.72 7.60
CA GLU A 354 -9.67 -29.99 8.07
C GLU A 354 -11.20 -30.05 7.88
N GLY A 355 -11.90 -28.94 8.14
CA GLY A 355 -13.34 -28.84 7.89
C GLY A 355 -13.72 -29.04 6.42
N LEU A 356 -12.95 -28.47 5.49
CA LEU A 356 -13.14 -28.66 4.04
C LEU A 356 -12.82 -30.10 3.60
N LEU A 357 -11.77 -30.72 4.14
CA LEU A 357 -11.39 -32.11 3.84
C LEU A 357 -12.44 -33.10 4.32
N ARG A 358 -12.99 -32.92 5.53
CA ARG A 358 -14.13 -33.73 6.03
C ARG A 358 -15.37 -33.62 5.13
N ARG A 359 -15.52 -32.50 4.43
CA ARG A 359 -16.56 -32.27 3.41
C ARG A 359 -16.16 -32.79 2.02
N ARG A 360 -15.11 -33.61 1.92
CA ARG A 360 -14.60 -34.24 0.69
C ARG A 360 -14.06 -33.25 -0.34
N ALA A 361 -13.52 -32.10 0.09
CA ALA A 361 -12.69 -31.29 -0.79
C ALA A 361 -11.48 -32.13 -1.26
N ASN A 362 -11.16 -32.09 -2.55
CA ASN A 362 -10.03 -32.86 -3.10
C ASN A 362 -8.71 -32.07 -2.90
N PRO A 363 -7.75 -32.60 -2.13
CA PRO A 363 -6.49 -31.92 -1.82
C PRO A 363 -5.51 -31.83 -2.99
N ASN A 364 -5.69 -32.65 -4.03
CA ASN A 364 -4.76 -32.75 -5.15
C ASN A 364 -5.24 -31.99 -6.40
N GLN A 365 -6.23 -31.11 -6.24
CA GLN A 365 -6.69 -30.25 -7.33
C GLN A 365 -5.62 -29.23 -7.64
N ARG A 366 -5.33 -29.06 -8.92
CA ARG A 366 -4.41 -28.02 -9.38
C ARG A 366 -5.22 -26.77 -9.70
N THR A 367 -4.62 -25.61 -9.48
CA THR A 367 -5.06 -24.39 -10.15
C THR A 367 -4.90 -24.58 -11.66
N SER A 368 -5.61 -23.78 -12.44
CA SER A 368 -5.32 -23.72 -13.87
C SER A 368 -3.86 -23.29 -13.99
N LYS A 369 -3.04 -24.12 -14.63
CA LYS A 369 -1.77 -23.64 -15.17
C LYS A 369 -2.16 -22.63 -16.24
N ASP A 370 -1.72 -21.40 -16.07
CA ASP A 370 -1.24 -20.65 -17.21
C ASP A 370 0.26 -20.48 -16.99
#